data_AF-A0A0P4V415-F1
#
_entry.id   AF-A0A0P4V415-F1
#
_cell.length_a   1.000
_cell.length_b   1.000
_cell.length_c   1.000
_cell.angle_alpha   90.00
_cell.angle_beta   90.00
_cell.angle_gamma   90.00
#
_symmetry.space_group_name_H-M   'P 1'
#
loop_
_entity.id
_entity.type
_entity.pdbx_description
1 polymer ?
#
loop_
_entity_poly.entity_id
_entity_poly.type
_entity_poly.pdbx_seq_one_letter_code
_entity_poly.pdbx_strand_id
1 'polypeptide(L)'
;MPKQRSYPMAPLIWSRFSLSFMNCRAQLRSQSFKKHSGYSVQVGTDAIVDNNPKSPVIQNLPPVLFTLMKSTEPWSDDYYTFNVETAMQSVGFERLVTVASDPHHRKILGRKS
;
A
#
# COMPACT_ATOMS: atom_id res chain seq x y z
N MET A 1 -12.16 -34.19 -12.42
CA MET A 1 -10.92 -33.59 -11.88
C MET A 1 -10.74 -32.21 -12.53
N PRO A 2 -10.80 -31.09 -11.78
CA PRO A 2 -10.62 -29.78 -12.41
C PRO A 2 -9.13 -29.48 -12.59
N LYS A 3 -8.77 -29.04 -13.80
CA LYS A 3 -7.41 -28.69 -14.22
C LYS A 3 -6.83 -27.59 -13.34
N GLN A 4 -5.64 -27.83 -12.77
CA GLN A 4 -4.82 -26.80 -12.12
C GLN A 4 -4.45 -25.73 -13.15
N ARG A 5 -4.94 -24.50 -12.94
CA ARG A 5 -4.53 -23.32 -13.73
C ARG A 5 -3.23 -22.82 -13.12
N SER A 6 -2.11 -23.05 -13.79
CA SER A 6 -0.80 -22.56 -13.39
C SER A 6 -0.76 -21.04 -13.47
N TYR A 7 -0.72 -20.35 -12.33
CA TYR A 7 -0.40 -18.93 -12.31
C TYR A 7 1.10 -18.77 -12.53
N PRO A 8 1.55 -17.91 -13.48
CA PRO A 8 2.96 -17.58 -13.58
C PRO A 8 3.37 -16.88 -12.28
N MET A 9 4.51 -17.30 -11.73
CA MET A 9 5.16 -16.71 -10.57
C MET A 9 5.19 -15.18 -10.72
N ALA A 10 4.37 -14.48 -9.93
CA ALA A 10 4.37 -13.02 -9.90
C ALA A 10 5.77 -12.54 -9.46
N PRO A 11 6.43 -11.62 -10.18
CA PRO A 11 7.77 -11.22 -9.83
C PRO A 11 7.78 -10.51 -8.47
N LEU A 12 8.96 -10.43 -7.86
CA LEU A 12 9.33 -9.67 -6.64
C LEU A 12 8.86 -8.19 -6.56
N ILE A 13 8.13 -7.71 -7.56
CA ILE A 13 7.52 -6.37 -7.70
C ILE A 13 6.59 -6.02 -6.53
N TRP A 14 5.84 -7.00 -6.00
CA TRP A 14 4.86 -6.76 -4.93
C TRP A 14 5.48 -6.30 -3.61
N SER A 15 6.65 -6.85 -3.24
CA SER A 15 7.33 -6.46 -1.99
C SER A 15 7.94 -5.06 -2.05
N ARG A 16 8.42 -4.65 -3.23
CA ARG A 16 9.06 -3.33 -3.44
C ARG A 16 8.06 -2.18 -3.50
N PHE A 17 6.80 -2.45 -3.85
CA PHE A 17 5.78 -1.42 -3.99
C PHE A 17 5.39 -0.79 -2.64
N SER A 18 5.29 -1.60 -1.58
CA SER A 18 4.93 -1.15 -0.22
C SER A 18 5.92 -0.15 0.37
N LEU A 19 7.22 -0.50 0.43
CA LEU A 19 8.25 0.40 0.96
C LEU A 19 8.39 1.68 0.13
N SER A 20 8.23 1.56 -1.19
CA SER A 20 8.39 2.71 -2.08
C SER A 20 7.29 3.76 -1.87
N PHE A 21 6.11 3.39 -1.37
CA PHE A 21 5.06 4.34 -1.04
C PHE A 21 5.44 5.24 0.14
N MET A 22 5.96 4.65 1.21
CA MET A 22 6.32 5.37 2.44
C MET A 22 7.53 6.29 2.22
N ASN A 23 8.45 5.87 1.36
CA ASN A 23 9.64 6.63 0.97
C ASN A 23 9.43 7.71 -0.10
N CYS A 24 8.19 7.90 -0.56
CA CYS A 24 7.89 8.85 -1.61
C CYS A 24 6.98 9.97 -1.12
N ARG A 25 7.36 11.22 -1.43
CA ARG A 25 6.54 12.41 -1.17
C ARG A 25 5.14 12.23 -1.76
N ALA A 26 4.11 12.69 -1.05
CA ALA A 26 2.70 12.41 -1.39
C ALA A 26 2.35 12.70 -2.87
N GLN A 27 2.90 13.77 -3.45
CA GLN A 27 2.67 14.15 -4.85
C GLN A 27 3.20 13.11 -5.85
N LEU A 28 4.42 12.61 -5.63
CA LEU A 28 5.04 11.57 -6.46
C LEU A 28 4.38 10.20 -6.25
N ARG A 29 3.76 9.98 -5.09
CA ARG A 29 3.03 8.76 -4.76
C ARG A 29 1.76 8.61 -5.59
N SER A 30 0.96 9.67 -5.73
CA SER A 30 -0.22 9.65 -6.60
C SER A 30 0.14 9.35 -8.07
N GLN A 31 1.28 9.87 -8.54
CA GLN A 31 1.82 9.59 -9.88
C GLN A 31 2.29 8.14 -10.01
N SER A 32 2.94 7.61 -8.99
CA SER A 32 3.37 6.21 -8.93
C SER A 32 2.17 5.27 -8.95
N PHE A 33 1.09 5.63 -8.24
CA PHE A 33 -0.17 4.90 -8.27
C PHE A 33 -0.76 4.84 -9.68
N LYS A 34 -0.87 5.99 -10.35
CA LYS A 34 -1.33 6.08 -11.75
C LYS A 34 -0.46 5.23 -12.68
N LYS A 35 0.86 5.34 -12.57
CA LYS A 35 1.80 4.58 -13.39
C LYS A 35 1.66 3.07 -13.17
N HIS A 36 1.62 2.60 -11.92
CA HIS A 36 1.45 1.17 -11.61
C HIS A 36 0.09 0.64 -12.04
N SER A 37 -0.98 1.40 -11.81
CA SER A 37 -2.34 1.05 -12.23
C SER A 37 -2.51 0.95 -13.75
N GLY A 38 -1.59 1.55 -14.53
CA GLY A 38 -1.52 1.40 -15.98
C GLY A 38 -0.83 0.10 -16.44
N TYR A 39 -0.04 -0.54 -15.56
CA TYR A 39 0.54 -1.88 -15.79
C TYR A 39 -0.31 -3.00 -15.19
N SER A 40 -1.24 -2.68 -14.29
CA SER A 40 -2.16 -3.66 -13.72
C SER A 40 -3.21 -4.08 -14.75
N VAL A 41 -3.62 -5.35 -14.68
CA VAL A 41 -4.57 -5.96 -15.64
C VAL A 41 -5.88 -5.16 -15.61
N GLN A 42 -6.46 -4.82 -16.76
CA GLN A 42 -7.69 -4.02 -16.87
C GLN A 42 -8.84 -4.58 -16.01
N VAL A 43 -8.83 -5.88 -15.74
CA VAL A 43 -9.67 -6.55 -14.73
C VAL A 43 -8.76 -7.35 -13.80
N GLY A 44 -8.73 -7.00 -12.50
CA GLY A 44 -7.77 -7.59 -11.56
C GLY A 44 -8.04 -7.21 -10.10
N THR A 45 -7.39 -7.90 -9.17
CA THR A 45 -7.39 -7.55 -7.74
C THR A 45 -5.97 -7.23 -7.31
N ASP A 46 -5.77 -6.03 -6.78
CA ASP A 46 -4.49 -5.59 -6.25
C ASP A 46 -4.57 -5.47 -4.73
N ALA A 47 -3.47 -5.84 -4.06
CA ALA A 47 -3.32 -5.73 -2.63
C ALA A 47 -2.11 -4.88 -2.27
N ILE A 48 -2.28 -3.97 -1.32
CA ILE A 48 -1.23 -3.16 -0.71
C ILE A 48 -1.11 -3.61 0.74
N VAL A 49 0.11 -3.92 1.17
CA VAL A 49 0.43 -4.19 2.58
C VAL A 49 1.32 -3.06 3.05
N ASP A 50 0.94 -2.32 4.06
CA ASP A 50 1.68 -1.14 4.51
C ASP A 50 1.46 -0.84 6.01
N ASN A 51 2.16 0.18 6.52
CA ASN A 51 1.99 0.61 7.90
C ASN A 51 0.56 1.11 8.15
N ASN A 52 0.01 0.76 9.30
CA ASN A 52 -1.34 1.14 9.69
C ASN A 52 -1.33 2.40 10.57
N PRO A 53 -1.62 3.62 10.04
CA PRO A 53 -1.77 4.84 10.85
C PRO A 53 -2.85 4.72 11.95
N LYS A 54 -3.80 3.80 11.79
CA LYS A 54 -4.87 3.55 12.76
C LYS A 54 -4.48 2.49 13.81
N SER A 55 -3.26 1.97 13.76
CA SER A 55 -2.79 0.99 14.74
C SER A 55 -2.62 1.66 16.11
N PRO A 56 -3.09 1.02 17.21
CA PRO A 56 -2.82 1.51 18.55
C PRO A 56 -1.33 1.43 18.90
N VAL A 57 -0.57 0.51 18.31
CA VAL A 57 0.87 0.43 18.55
C VAL A 57 1.58 1.60 17.87
N ILE A 58 1.24 1.89 16.62
CA ILE A 58 1.84 3.03 15.90
C ILE A 58 1.46 4.36 16.55
N GLN A 59 0.23 4.53 17.00
CA GLN A 59 -0.21 5.76 17.67
C GLN A 59 0.44 5.98 19.04
N ASN A 60 0.86 4.91 19.72
CA ASN A 60 1.52 4.98 21.03
C ASN A 60 3.05 4.85 20.94
N LEU A 61 3.64 4.89 19.74
CA LEU A 61 5.10 4.85 19.58
C LEU A 61 5.75 6.10 20.20
N PRO A 62 6.79 5.95 21.02
CA PRO A 62 7.57 7.07 21.54
C PRO A 62 8.08 7.98 20.41
N PRO A 63 8.08 9.32 20.58
CA PRO A 63 8.54 10.26 19.56
C PRO A 63 9.96 9.99 19.05
N VAL A 64 10.84 9.45 19.91
CA VAL A 64 12.22 9.11 19.52
C VAL A 64 12.26 8.01 18.45
N LEU A 65 11.33 7.05 18.49
CA LEU A 65 11.23 6.00 17.48
C LEU A 65 10.70 6.54 16.15
N PHE A 66 9.78 7.51 16.18
CA PHE A 66 9.37 8.22 14.97
C PHE A 66 10.52 8.97 14.31
N THR A 67 11.40 9.60 15.10
CA THR A 67 12.61 10.24 14.59
C THR A 67 13.55 9.24 13.91
N LEU A 68 13.72 8.06 14.49
CA LEU A 68 14.52 7.00 13.88
C LEU A 68 13.88 6.50 12.57
N MET A 69 12.57 6.26 12.55
CA MET A 69 11.86 5.88 11.32
C MET A 69 12.00 6.94 10.23
N LYS A 70 12.03 8.23 10.56
CA LYS A 70 12.27 9.28 9.55
C LYS A 70 13.65 9.22 8.89
N SER A 71 14.64 8.61 9.54
CA SER A 71 15.97 8.45 8.94
C SER A 71 15.98 7.43 7.80
N THR A 72 15.11 6.42 7.87
CA THR A 72 14.92 5.39 6.84
C THR A 72 13.76 5.71 5.91
N GLU A 73 12.76 6.44 6.41
CA GLU A 73 11.56 6.87 5.70
C GLU A 73 11.24 8.37 5.88
N PRO A 74 11.91 9.25 5.11
CA PRO A 74 11.87 10.70 5.35
C PRO A 74 10.50 11.37 5.13
N TRP A 75 9.57 10.69 4.46
CA TRP A 75 8.22 11.19 4.16
C TRP A 75 7.12 10.47 4.96
N SER A 76 7.48 9.89 6.11
CA SER A 76 6.54 9.14 6.96
C SER A 76 5.37 9.99 7.48
N ASP A 77 5.58 11.27 7.79
CA ASP A 77 4.50 12.16 8.26
C ASP A 77 3.44 12.39 7.18
N ASP A 78 3.89 12.71 5.97
CA ASP A 78 3.05 12.82 4.78
C ASP A 78 2.33 11.49 4.52
N TYR A 79 2.98 10.36 4.81
CA TYR A 79 2.39 9.05 4.65
C TYR A 79 1.24 8.79 5.63
N TYR A 80 1.42 9.07 6.92
CA TYR A 80 0.39 8.80 7.92
C TYR A 80 -0.86 9.67 7.75
N THR A 81 -0.74 10.81 7.08
CA THR A 81 -1.87 11.70 6.73
C THR A 81 -2.48 11.40 5.36
N PHE A 82 -1.82 10.59 4.52
CA PHE A 82 -2.27 10.27 3.17
C PHE A 82 -3.33 9.16 3.16
N ASN A 83 -4.48 9.44 2.52
CA ASN A 83 -5.55 8.48 2.35
C ASN A 83 -5.28 7.58 1.12
N VAL A 84 -4.72 6.40 1.38
CA VAL A 84 -4.39 5.41 0.34
C VAL A 84 -5.67 4.91 -0.35
N GLU A 85 -6.74 4.68 0.40
CA GLU A 85 -8.01 4.21 -0.15
C GLU A 85 -8.60 5.19 -1.18
N THR A 86 -8.63 6.48 -0.87
CA THR A 86 -9.08 7.50 -1.83
C THR A 86 -8.18 7.58 -3.06
N ALA A 87 -6.86 7.42 -2.90
CA ALA A 87 -5.93 7.38 -4.03
C ALA A 87 -6.19 6.16 -4.93
N MET A 88 -6.46 4.99 -4.34
CA MET A 88 -6.87 3.79 -5.07
C MET A 88 -8.17 4.01 -5.84
N GLN A 89 -9.18 4.61 -5.22
CA GLN A 89 -10.44 4.95 -5.89
C GLN A 89 -10.23 5.91 -7.07
N SER A 90 -9.35 6.91 -6.91
CA SER A 90 -9.08 7.92 -7.95
C SER A 90 -8.49 7.35 -9.26
N VAL A 91 -7.92 6.15 -9.22
CA VAL A 91 -7.39 5.44 -10.39
C VAL A 91 -8.28 4.28 -10.86
N GLY A 92 -9.48 4.16 -10.30
CA GLY A 92 -10.49 3.19 -10.72
C GLY A 92 -10.51 1.87 -9.95
N PHE A 93 -9.90 1.77 -8.77
CA PHE A 93 -10.16 0.62 -7.90
C PHE A 93 -11.49 0.77 -7.17
N GLU A 94 -12.28 -0.30 -7.20
CA GLU A 94 -13.56 -0.44 -6.54
C GLU A 94 -13.49 -1.50 -5.42
N ARG A 95 -14.53 -1.52 -4.58
CA ARG A 95 -14.70 -2.51 -3.49
C ARG A 95 -13.43 -2.66 -2.63
N LEU A 96 -12.97 -1.54 -2.07
CA LEU A 96 -11.81 -1.55 -1.20
C LEU A 96 -12.11 -2.28 0.11
N VAL A 97 -11.21 -3.16 0.54
CA VAL A 97 -11.27 -3.88 1.81
C VAL A 97 -9.96 -3.64 2.55
N THR A 98 -10.01 -2.90 3.65
CA THR A 98 -8.86 -2.66 4.53
C THR A 98 -8.98 -3.53 5.77
N VAL A 99 -7.96 -4.37 6.03
CA VAL A 99 -7.90 -5.27 7.19
C VAL A 99 -6.56 -5.12 7.88
N ALA A 100 -6.53 -5.11 9.22
CA ALA A 100 -5.28 -5.17 9.96
C ALA A 100 -4.59 -6.53 9.71
N SER A 101 -3.32 -6.51 9.34
CA SER A 101 -2.53 -7.72 9.06
C SER A 101 -1.84 -8.22 10.31
N ASP A 102 -1.32 -7.28 11.10
CA ASP A 102 -0.64 -7.47 12.36
C ASP A 102 -0.78 -6.16 13.17
N PRO A 103 -0.21 -6.06 14.39
CA PRO A 103 -0.35 -4.85 15.20
C PRO A 103 0.18 -3.58 14.54
N HIS A 104 1.07 -3.63 13.55
CA HIS A 104 1.68 -2.46 12.91
C HIS A 104 1.19 -2.25 11.47
N HIS A 105 0.78 -3.30 10.77
CA HIS A 105 0.47 -3.21 9.34
C HIS A 105 -1.01 -3.46 9.02
N ARG A 106 -1.44 -2.92 7.88
CA ARG A 106 -2.74 -3.19 7.25
C ARG A 106 -2.54 -3.73 5.85
N LYS A 107 -3.58 -4.42 5.38
CA LYS A 107 -3.76 -4.96 4.03
C LYS A 107 -4.94 -4.23 3.41
N ILE A 108 -4.74 -3.52 2.31
CA ILE A 108 -5.79 -2.87 1.51
C ILE A 108 -5.91 -3.65 0.21
N LEU A 109 -7.06 -4.30 0.00
CA LEU A 109 -7.38 -4.96 -1.26
C LEU A 109 -8.31 -4.07 -2.07
N GLY A 110 -8.07 -3.95 -3.37
CA GLY A 110 -8.96 -3.27 -4.30
C GLY A 110 -9.15 -4.09 -5.56
N ARG A 111 -10.37 -4.09 -6.09
CA ARG A 111 -10.69 -4.75 -7.35
C ARG A 111 -10.90 -3.71 -8.43
N LYS A 112 -10.24 -3.86 -9.56
CA LYS A 112 -10.43 -3.04 -10.75
C LYS A 112 -11.31 -3.81 -11.73
N SER A 113 -12.41 -3.21 -12.17
CA SER A 113 -13.38 -3.77 -13.12
C SER A 113 -13.31 -3.12 -14.49
#